data_AF-A0A7V3RG33-F1
#
_entry.id   AF-A0A7V3RG33-F1
#
_cell.length_a   1.000
_cell.length_b   1.000
_cell.length_c   1.000
_cell.angle_alpha   90.00
_cell.angle_beta   90.00
_cell.angle_gamma   90.00
#
_symmetry.space_group_name_H-M   'P 1'
#
loop_
_entity.id
_entity.type
_entity.pdbx_description
1 polymer ?
#
loop_
_entity_poly.entity_id
_entity_poly.type
_entity_poly.pdbx_seq_one_letter_code
_entity_poly.pdbx_strand_id
1 'polypeptide(L)'
;MKKMLGVIALVMLVGCVKEPIAWYEDVGVVEIVTDTLLITFHVPDSDTGPGNPGWNPWGSGSASQDLSITLKEKAKKDVAITTLRWQFFDINGNQVASRSENYVPPIEIDGGKEHAYTVSIIVDEGIADDLDDADGAHNDYYGRGTIKFIVEGYDLIRGENINCIYSYTPIEVRK
;
A
#
# COMPACT_ATOMS: atom_id res chain seq x y z
N MET A 1 46.47 -40.02 -32.05
CA MET A 1 45.75 -38.81 -31.58
C MET A 1 44.24 -39.03 -31.36
N LYS A 2 43.76 -40.25 -31.05
CA LYS A 2 42.33 -40.54 -30.81
C LYS A 2 41.93 -40.72 -29.33
N LYS A 3 42.90 -40.78 -28.41
CA LYS A 3 42.65 -41.00 -26.97
C LYS A 3 42.59 -39.73 -26.12
N MET A 4 42.96 -38.58 -26.68
CA MET A 4 43.00 -37.29 -25.95
C MET A 4 41.69 -36.50 -26.05
N LEU A 5 40.83 -36.85 -27.02
CA LEU A 5 39.52 -36.21 -27.21
C LEU A 5 38.45 -36.69 -26.21
N GLY A 6 38.61 -37.90 -25.67
CA GLY A 6 37.64 -38.50 -24.73
C GLY A 6 37.72 -37.97 -23.30
N VAL A 7 38.87 -37.40 -22.89
CA VAL A 7 39.06 -36.91 -21.51
C VAL A 7 38.48 -35.50 -21.34
N ILE A 8 38.48 -34.68 -22.39
CA ILE A 8 37.93 -33.31 -22.36
C ILE A 8 36.39 -33.33 -22.26
N ALA A 9 35.74 -34.32 -22.87
CA ALA A 9 34.28 -34.48 -22.80
C ALA A 9 33.79 -34.92 -21.39
N LEU A 10 34.65 -35.57 -20.59
CA LEU A 10 34.28 -36.03 -19.24
C LEU A 10 34.40 -34.90 -18.20
N VAL A 11 35.32 -33.95 -18.39
CA VAL A 11 35.50 -32.79 -17.48
C VAL A 11 34.35 -31.79 -17.61
N MET A 12 33.67 -31.71 -18.77
CA MET A 12 32.50 -30.84 -18.94
C MET A 12 31.21 -31.35 -18.26
N LEU A 13 31.18 -32.61 -17.82
CA LEU A 13 30.01 -33.18 -17.12
C LEU A 13 30.09 -33.03 -15.59
N VAL A 14 31.22 -32.56 -15.04
CA VAL A 14 31.40 -32.32 -13.59
C VAL A 14 31.17 -30.84 -13.22
N GLY A 15 30.65 -30.05 -14.15
CA GLY A 15 30.00 -28.78 -13.83
C GLY A 15 28.68 -29.04 -13.09
N CYS A 16 28.75 -29.55 -11.86
CA CYS A 16 27.71 -29.39 -10.86
C CYS A 16 27.54 -27.88 -10.68
N VAL A 17 26.71 -27.27 -11.52
CA VAL A 17 26.17 -25.95 -11.27
C VAL A 17 25.43 -26.12 -9.96
N LYS A 18 26.05 -25.64 -8.87
CA LYS A 18 25.36 -25.46 -7.60
C LYS A 18 24.18 -24.56 -7.97
N GLU A 19 22.98 -25.14 -8.00
CA GLU A 19 21.77 -24.40 -8.36
C GLU A 19 21.80 -23.07 -7.59
N PRO A 20 21.42 -21.94 -8.21
CA PRO A 20 21.34 -20.69 -7.48
C PRO A 20 20.42 -20.93 -6.29
N ILE A 21 21.00 -20.96 -5.09
CA ILE A 21 20.24 -21.00 -3.85
C ILE A 21 19.56 -19.65 -3.83
N ALA A 22 18.25 -19.64 -4.07
CA ALA A 22 17.45 -18.46 -3.84
C ALA A 22 17.53 -18.15 -2.35
N TRP A 23 18.40 -17.22 -1.99
CA TRP A 23 18.40 -16.58 -0.68
C TRP A 23 17.18 -15.67 -0.66
N TYR A 24 16.03 -16.22 -0.27
CA TYR A 24 14.95 -15.38 0.20
C TYR A 24 15.37 -14.88 1.58
N GLU A 25 15.43 -13.56 1.75
CA GLU A 25 15.63 -12.99 3.07
C GLU A 25 14.49 -13.50 3.97
N ASP A 26 14.88 -14.26 4.97
CA ASP A 26 13.99 -14.87 5.95
C ASP A 26 13.55 -13.78 6.93
N VAL A 27 12.67 -12.87 6.48
CA VAL A 27 12.15 -11.73 7.25
C VAL A 27 10.63 -11.83 7.40
N GLY A 28 10.07 -11.06 8.36
CA GLY A 28 8.62 -10.98 8.56
C GLY A 28 7.90 -10.51 7.29
N VAL A 29 6.71 -11.04 7.03
CA VAL A 29 5.88 -10.64 5.89
C VAL A 29 4.50 -10.30 6.41
N VAL A 30 4.06 -9.07 6.17
CA VAL A 30 2.75 -8.60 6.62
C VAL A 30 1.86 -8.29 5.42
N GLU A 31 0.75 -9.01 5.34
CA GLU A 31 -0.32 -8.80 4.38
C GLU A 31 -1.38 -7.88 4.99
N ILE A 32 -1.74 -6.84 4.24
CA ILE A 32 -2.81 -5.92 4.61
C ILE A 32 -4.10 -6.43 3.96
N VAL A 33 -5.16 -6.55 4.74
CA VAL A 33 -6.50 -6.90 4.25
C VAL A 33 -7.47 -5.80 4.65
N THR A 34 -8.16 -5.23 3.67
CA THR A 34 -9.30 -4.33 3.87
C THR A 34 -10.58 -5.11 3.57
N ASP A 35 -11.64 -4.84 4.33
CA ASP A 35 -12.94 -5.52 4.20
C ASP A 35 -13.89 -4.83 3.20
N THR A 36 -13.47 -3.70 2.65
CA THR A 36 -14.33 -2.81 1.85
C THR A 36 -13.97 -2.88 0.37
N LEU A 37 -14.98 -3.11 -0.48
CA LEU A 37 -14.82 -3.21 -1.94
C LEU A 37 -14.81 -1.86 -2.66
N LEU A 38 -15.46 -0.84 -2.06
CA LEU A 38 -15.53 0.54 -2.54
C LEU A 38 -15.86 1.45 -1.36
N ILE A 39 -15.14 2.56 -1.23
CA ILE A 39 -15.42 3.58 -0.22
C ILE A 39 -15.92 4.84 -0.91
N THR A 40 -17.03 5.37 -0.44
CA THR A 40 -17.54 6.67 -0.86
C THR A 40 -17.23 7.73 0.18
N PHE A 41 -16.66 8.85 -0.27
CA PHE A 41 -16.52 10.08 0.52
C PHE A 41 -17.49 11.16 0.02
N HIS A 42 -18.21 11.78 0.94
CA HIS A 42 -19.07 12.92 0.68
C HIS A 42 -18.38 14.21 1.13
N VAL A 43 -17.59 14.81 0.24
CA VAL A 43 -16.74 15.96 0.58
C VAL A 43 -17.54 17.25 0.32
N PRO A 44 -17.85 18.05 1.35
CA PRO A 44 -18.54 19.31 1.14
C PRO A 44 -17.62 20.29 0.37
N ASP A 45 -18.21 21.15 -0.45
CA ASP A 45 -17.55 22.33 -1.02
C ASP A 45 -17.92 23.51 -0.11
N SER A 46 -17.08 23.77 0.89
CA SER A 46 -17.39 24.69 1.99
C SER A 46 -17.10 26.15 1.65
N ASP A 47 -16.30 26.40 0.61
CA ASP A 47 -15.78 27.72 0.27
C ASP A 47 -16.50 28.35 -0.94
N THR A 48 -17.70 27.85 -1.25
CA THR A 48 -18.55 28.35 -2.34
C THR A 48 -18.82 29.86 -2.26
N GLY A 49 -18.25 30.59 -3.23
CA GLY A 49 -18.53 32.00 -3.50
C GLY A 49 -18.67 32.24 -5.00
N PRO A 50 -19.20 33.41 -5.43
CA PRO A 50 -19.48 33.72 -6.85
C PRO A 50 -18.24 33.83 -7.78
N GLY A 51 -17.10 33.23 -7.42
CA GLY A 51 -15.90 33.13 -8.25
C GLY A 51 -15.09 31.84 -8.06
N ASN A 52 -15.59 30.85 -7.29
CA ASN A 52 -14.89 29.58 -7.06
C ASN A 52 -15.90 28.43 -6.88
N PRO A 53 -16.62 28.00 -7.94
CA PRO A 53 -17.44 26.80 -7.88
C PRO A 53 -16.53 25.57 -7.99
N GLY A 54 -16.63 24.60 -7.08
CA GLY A 54 -15.71 23.45 -7.12
C GLY A 54 -15.05 23.17 -5.80
N TRP A 55 -14.73 21.88 -5.58
CA TRP A 55 -13.59 21.58 -4.74
C TRP A 55 -12.34 22.27 -5.30
N ASN A 56 -11.42 22.60 -4.42
CA ASN A 56 -10.18 23.23 -4.80
C ASN A 56 -9.11 22.96 -3.73
N PRO A 57 -7.81 23.08 -4.05
CA PRO A 57 -6.74 22.70 -3.13
C PRO A 57 -6.62 23.57 -1.87
N TRP A 58 -7.28 24.73 -1.86
CA TRP A 58 -7.26 25.69 -0.75
C TRP A 58 -8.56 25.65 0.09
N GLY A 59 -9.51 24.81 -0.29
CA GLY A 59 -10.78 24.64 0.41
C GLY A 59 -10.63 23.91 1.73
N SER A 60 -11.60 24.11 2.61
CA SER A 60 -11.63 23.57 3.97
C SER A 60 -12.54 22.34 4.12
N GLY A 61 -13.28 21.98 3.07
CA GLY A 61 -14.15 20.82 3.05
C GLY A 61 -13.38 19.52 3.21
N SER A 62 -13.94 18.60 4.00
CA SER A 62 -13.36 17.27 4.17
C SER A 62 -14.41 16.26 4.57
N ALA A 63 -14.14 15.00 4.24
CA ALA A 63 -14.90 13.84 4.67
C ALA A 63 -13.95 12.82 5.31
N SER A 64 -14.45 12.10 6.32
CA SER A 64 -13.72 11.02 6.97
C SER A 64 -14.52 9.73 6.89
N GLN A 65 -13.84 8.60 6.71
CA GLN A 65 -14.39 7.26 6.81
C GLN A 65 -13.45 6.37 7.61
N ASP A 66 -14.02 5.64 8.56
CA ASP A 66 -13.29 4.67 9.36
C ASP A 66 -13.26 3.32 8.62
N LEU A 67 -12.06 2.77 8.42
CA LEU A 67 -11.84 1.50 7.75
C LEU A 67 -11.24 0.48 8.69
N SER A 68 -11.80 -0.73 8.67
CA SER A 68 -11.18 -1.86 9.35
C SER A 68 -10.06 -2.44 8.49
N ILE A 69 -8.86 -2.47 9.05
CA ILE A 69 -7.68 -3.06 8.44
C ILE A 69 -7.23 -4.23 9.31
N THR A 70 -6.97 -5.36 8.66
CA THR A 70 -6.32 -6.51 9.29
C THR A 70 -4.92 -6.68 8.75
N LEU A 71 -3.93 -6.70 9.63
CA LEU A 71 -2.54 -7.05 9.32
C LEU A 71 -2.34 -8.51 9.64
N LYS A 72 -1.90 -9.29 8.65
CA LYS A 72 -1.68 -10.74 8.79
C LYS A 72 -0.21 -11.04 8.63
N GLU A 73 0.40 -11.59 9.66
CA GLU A 73 1.78 -12.06 9.59
C GLU A 73 1.80 -13.44 8.89
N LYS A 74 2.61 -13.57 7.84
CA LYS A 74 2.60 -14.73 6.93
C LYS A 74 3.85 -15.59 7.03
N ALA A 75 4.96 -15.05 7.53
CA ALA A 75 6.25 -15.72 7.62
C ALA A 75 6.43 -16.53 8.92
N LYS A 76 5.45 -16.50 9.84
CA LYS A 76 5.48 -17.10 11.18
C LYS A 76 6.58 -16.52 12.06
N LYS A 77 6.70 -15.20 12.04
CA LYS A 77 7.70 -14.43 12.79
C LYS A 77 7.07 -13.32 13.58
N ASP A 78 7.57 -13.07 14.77
CA ASP A 78 7.10 -11.95 15.57
C ASP A 78 7.61 -10.64 14.96
N VAL A 79 6.70 -9.69 14.73
CA VAL A 79 7.00 -8.42 14.04
C VAL A 79 6.48 -7.23 14.85
N ALA A 80 7.14 -6.08 14.69
CA ALA A 80 6.70 -4.80 15.22
C ALA A 80 6.38 -3.84 14.07
N ILE A 81 5.14 -3.36 14.02
CA ILE A 81 4.65 -2.39 13.03
C ILE A 81 4.82 -0.99 13.59
N THR A 82 5.57 -0.15 12.88
CA THR A 82 5.85 1.22 13.29
C THR A 82 5.00 2.23 12.54
N THR A 83 4.55 1.90 11.33
CA THR A 83 3.86 2.85 10.46
C THR A 83 2.79 2.15 9.62
N LEU A 84 1.60 2.73 9.55
CA LEU A 84 0.67 2.52 8.43
C LEU A 84 0.73 3.75 7.53
N ARG A 85 1.00 3.56 6.25
CA ARG A 85 0.93 4.59 5.21
C ARG A 85 -0.18 4.24 4.22
N TRP A 86 -0.90 5.25 3.77
CA TRP A 86 -1.84 5.11 2.67
C TRP A 86 -1.60 6.20 1.62
N GLN A 87 -1.65 5.77 0.37
CA GLN A 87 -1.41 6.60 -0.80
C GLN A 87 -2.66 6.59 -1.66
N PHE A 88 -3.11 7.78 -2.05
CA PHE A 88 -4.24 7.97 -2.95
C PHE A 88 -3.73 8.06 -4.38
N PHE A 89 -4.37 7.34 -5.28
CA PHE A 89 -4.09 7.35 -6.71
C PHE A 89 -5.35 7.69 -7.49
N ASP A 90 -5.21 8.50 -8.55
CA ASP A 90 -6.28 8.78 -9.50
C ASP A 90 -6.56 7.57 -10.42
N ILE A 91 -7.55 7.70 -11.32
CA ILE A 91 -7.87 6.65 -12.30
C ILE A 91 -6.76 6.39 -13.33
N ASN A 92 -5.81 7.30 -13.48
CA ASN A 92 -4.68 7.22 -14.40
C ASN A 92 -3.44 6.59 -13.74
N GLY A 93 -3.50 6.33 -12.43
CA GLY A 93 -2.41 5.78 -11.63
C GLY A 93 -1.41 6.82 -11.13
N ASN A 94 -1.71 8.12 -11.21
CA ASN A 94 -0.90 9.17 -10.61
C ASN A 94 -1.21 9.27 -9.12
N GLN A 95 -0.17 9.45 -8.30
CA GLN A 95 -0.36 9.65 -6.86
C GLN A 95 -0.85 11.08 -6.60
N VAL A 96 -2.03 11.22 -5.97
CA VAL A 96 -2.61 12.52 -5.61
C VAL A 96 -2.19 12.94 -4.20
N ALA A 97 -2.13 11.98 -3.26
CA ALA A 97 -1.75 12.26 -1.88
C ALA A 97 -1.10 11.05 -1.19
N SER A 98 -0.38 11.33 -0.12
CA SER A 98 0.14 10.33 0.82
C SER A 98 -0.10 10.81 2.24
N ARG A 99 -0.51 9.88 3.11
CA ARG A 99 -0.73 10.10 4.54
C ARG A 99 -0.20 8.90 5.32
N SER A 100 0.08 9.07 6.60
CA SER A 100 0.57 7.99 7.45
C SER A 100 0.24 8.22 8.91
N GLU A 101 0.14 7.13 9.64
CA GLU A 101 0.07 7.07 11.09
C GLU A 101 1.30 6.32 11.62
N ASN A 102 1.95 6.88 12.65
CA ASN A 102 3.08 6.24 13.32
C ASN A 102 2.62 5.68 14.67
N TYR A 103 3.10 4.49 15.00
CA TYR A 103 2.76 3.80 16.23
C TYR A 103 3.89 3.90 17.26
N VAL A 104 3.59 4.52 18.40
CA VAL A 104 4.49 4.61 19.56
C VAL A 104 3.68 4.29 20.83
N PRO A 105 3.86 3.10 21.45
CA PRO A 105 4.77 2.03 21.05
C PRO A 105 4.35 1.34 19.72
N PRO A 106 5.27 0.63 19.04
CA PRO A 106 4.92 -0.17 17.87
C PRO A 106 3.85 -1.21 18.17
N ILE A 107 3.09 -1.62 17.14
CA ILE A 107 2.12 -2.73 17.25
C ILE A 107 2.88 -4.04 17.07
N GLU A 108 2.91 -4.88 18.10
CA GLU A 108 3.51 -6.21 18.01
C GLU A 108 2.48 -7.23 17.51
N ILE A 109 2.91 -8.09 16.58
CA ILE A 109 2.11 -9.19 16.03
C ILE A 109 2.95 -10.46 16.12
N ASP A 110 2.47 -11.43 16.91
CA ASP A 110 3.09 -12.75 17.01
C ASP A 110 3.07 -13.48 15.67
N GLY A 111 4.06 -14.35 15.46
CA GLY A 111 4.21 -15.11 14.22
C GLY A 111 2.96 -15.89 13.82
N GLY A 112 2.50 -15.67 12.59
CA GLY A 112 1.32 -16.32 12.01
C GLY A 112 -0.01 -15.84 12.61
N LYS A 113 -0.01 -14.77 13.40
CA LYS A 113 -1.22 -14.13 13.92
C LYS A 113 -1.64 -12.95 13.05
N GLU A 114 -2.82 -12.44 13.39
CA GLU A 114 -3.38 -11.25 12.76
C GLU A 114 -3.72 -10.21 13.82
N HIS A 115 -3.65 -8.95 13.41
CA HIS A 115 -4.02 -7.80 14.22
C HIS A 115 -4.99 -6.93 13.43
N ALA A 116 -6.21 -6.75 13.95
CA ALA A 116 -7.22 -5.89 13.35
C ALA A 116 -7.29 -4.56 14.10
N TYR A 117 -7.38 -3.46 13.35
CA TYR A 117 -7.58 -2.12 13.90
C TYR A 117 -8.37 -1.26 12.91
N THR A 118 -8.79 -0.10 13.38
CA THR A 118 -9.54 0.87 12.58
C THR A 118 -8.64 2.07 12.29
N VAL A 119 -8.58 2.49 11.02
CA VAL A 119 -7.93 3.73 10.60
C VAL A 119 -8.97 4.72 10.07
N SER A 120 -8.84 5.98 10.45
CA SER A 120 -9.70 7.05 9.92
C SER A 120 -9.05 7.67 8.68
N ILE A 121 -9.64 7.43 7.53
CA ILE A 121 -9.19 7.98 6.25
C ILE A 121 -9.91 9.30 6.01
N ILE A 122 -9.13 10.35 5.77
CA ILE A 122 -9.65 11.69 5.50
C ILE A 122 -9.35 12.05 4.05
N VAL A 123 -10.37 12.54 3.35
CA VAL A 123 -10.29 13.15 2.03
C VAL A 123 -10.69 14.61 2.17
N ASP A 124 -9.77 15.52 1.83
CA ASP A 124 -9.99 16.96 1.77
C ASP A 124 -10.38 17.40 0.35
N GLU A 125 -10.82 18.66 0.19
CA GLU A 125 -11.19 19.20 -1.13
C GLU A 125 -10.06 19.09 -2.15
N GLY A 126 -8.79 19.24 -1.76
CA GLY A 126 -7.67 19.11 -2.70
C GLY A 126 -7.53 17.70 -3.27
N ILE A 127 -7.66 16.67 -2.43
CA ILE A 127 -7.70 15.29 -2.90
C ILE A 127 -8.94 15.06 -3.78
N ALA A 128 -10.10 15.60 -3.40
CA ALA A 128 -11.33 15.40 -4.14
C ALA A 128 -11.28 16.06 -5.54
N ASP A 129 -10.72 17.28 -5.63
CA ASP A 129 -10.46 18.04 -6.85
C ASP A 129 -9.52 17.26 -7.79
N ASP A 130 -8.38 16.78 -7.29
CA ASP A 130 -7.44 15.98 -8.09
C ASP A 130 -8.08 14.68 -8.65
N LEU A 131 -9.02 14.08 -7.90
CA LEU A 131 -9.72 12.86 -8.32
C LEU A 131 -10.86 13.12 -9.33
N ASP A 132 -11.54 14.25 -9.23
CA ASP A 132 -12.56 14.73 -10.19
C ASP A 132 -11.88 15.12 -11.52
N ASP A 133 -10.86 15.99 -11.47
CA ASP A 133 -10.12 16.46 -12.65
C ASP A 133 -9.53 15.32 -13.49
N ALA A 134 -9.11 14.24 -12.84
CA ALA A 134 -8.52 13.08 -13.51
C ALA A 134 -9.51 12.27 -14.36
N ASP A 135 -10.82 12.37 -14.10
CA ASP A 135 -11.84 11.60 -14.82
C ASP A 135 -12.37 12.30 -16.09
N GLY A 136 -11.98 13.57 -16.27
CA GLY A 136 -12.25 14.37 -17.47
C GLY A 136 -13.65 14.98 -17.53
N ALA A 137 -14.43 14.89 -16.45
CA ALA A 137 -15.77 15.45 -16.34
C ALA A 137 -15.85 16.67 -15.39
N HIS A 138 -14.89 17.60 -15.52
CA HIS A 138 -14.80 18.82 -14.68
C HIS A 138 -16.16 19.40 -14.26
N ASN A 139 -16.36 19.51 -12.94
CA ASN A 139 -17.56 20.05 -12.27
C ASN A 139 -18.80 19.15 -12.30
N ASP A 140 -18.67 17.84 -12.54
CA ASP A 140 -19.73 16.91 -12.16
C ASP A 140 -19.71 16.57 -10.65
N TYR A 141 -18.67 17.04 -9.94
CA TYR A 141 -18.44 16.85 -8.51
C TYR A 141 -18.37 15.38 -8.14
N TYR A 142 -17.76 14.58 -9.03
CA TYR A 142 -17.55 13.16 -8.89
C TYR A 142 -16.11 12.82 -9.29
N GLY A 143 -15.46 12.01 -8.48
CA GLY A 143 -14.09 11.59 -8.76
C GLY A 143 -13.86 10.15 -8.32
N ARG A 144 -12.91 9.47 -8.95
CA ARG A 144 -12.60 8.06 -8.65
C ARG A 144 -11.11 7.85 -8.48
N GLY A 145 -10.77 6.89 -7.63
CA GLY A 145 -9.38 6.55 -7.36
C GLY A 145 -9.19 5.22 -6.66
N THR A 146 -7.99 5.03 -6.14
CA THR A 146 -7.62 3.86 -5.35
C THR A 146 -6.73 4.29 -4.19
N ILE A 147 -6.99 3.74 -3.01
CA ILE A 147 -6.08 3.82 -1.87
C ILE A 147 -5.19 2.59 -1.88
N LYS A 148 -3.87 2.80 -1.84
CA LYS A 148 -2.87 1.77 -1.59
C LYS A 148 -2.42 1.84 -0.14
N PHE A 149 -2.57 0.76 0.61
CA PHE A 149 -2.06 0.64 1.98
C PHE A 149 -0.68 -0.01 2.00
N ILE A 150 0.18 0.50 2.87
CA ILE A 150 1.56 0.08 3.07
C ILE A 150 1.82 0.03 4.57
N VAL A 151 2.43 -1.04 5.07
CA VAL A 151 2.95 -1.09 6.45
C VAL A 151 4.47 -1.11 6.44
N GLU A 152 5.04 -0.44 7.44
CA GLU A 152 6.46 -0.45 7.73
C GLU A 152 6.68 -0.95 9.16
N GLY A 153 7.79 -1.66 9.37
CA GLY A 153 8.07 -2.32 10.63
C GLY A 153 9.31 -3.20 10.52
N TYR A 154 9.60 -3.96 11.57
CA TYR A 154 10.75 -4.84 11.65
C TYR A 154 10.43 -6.18 12.31
N ASP A 155 11.21 -7.20 11.96
CA ASP A 155 11.23 -8.50 12.62
C ASP A 155 11.85 -8.36 14.03
N LEU A 156 11.18 -8.89 15.06
CA LEU A 156 11.62 -8.73 16.45
C LEU A 156 12.88 -9.53 16.81
N ILE A 157 13.24 -10.55 16.02
CA ILE A 157 14.41 -11.40 16.28
C ILE A 157 15.67 -10.78 15.69
N ARG A 158 15.60 -10.32 14.45
CA ARG A 158 16.76 -9.83 13.69
C ARG A 158 16.83 -8.30 13.60
N GLY A 159 15.73 -7.60 13.84
CA GLY A 159 15.63 -6.15 13.67
C GLY A 159 15.62 -5.69 12.21
N GLU A 160 15.47 -6.62 11.27
CA GLU A 160 15.42 -6.34 9.83
C GLU A 160 14.03 -5.85 9.42
N ASN A 161 13.96 -5.01 8.39
CA ASN A 161 12.69 -4.52 7.88
C ASN A 161 11.80 -5.68 7.40
N ILE A 162 10.50 -5.60 7.70
CA ILE A 162 9.53 -6.55 7.17
C ILE A 162 9.24 -6.27 5.69
N ASN A 163 8.80 -7.32 4.99
CA ASN A 163 8.16 -7.17 3.69
C ASN A 163 6.67 -6.91 3.86
N CYS A 164 6.11 -6.09 2.96
CA CYS A 164 4.69 -5.75 2.93
C CYS A 164 4.02 -6.30 1.67
N ILE A 165 2.88 -6.96 1.84
CA ILE A 165 1.93 -7.25 0.76
C ILE A 165 0.83 -6.19 0.84
N TYR A 166 0.81 -5.29 -0.15
CA TYR A 166 -0.08 -4.13 -0.18
C TYR A 166 -1.55 -4.53 -0.35
N SER A 167 -2.45 -3.73 0.23
CA SER A 167 -3.87 -3.74 -0.11
C SER A 167 -4.20 -2.56 -1.01
N TYR A 168 -5.15 -2.76 -1.92
CA TYR A 168 -5.69 -1.72 -2.80
C TYR A 168 -7.20 -1.66 -2.61
N THR A 169 -7.73 -0.48 -2.31
CA THR A 169 -9.16 -0.28 -2.10
C THR A 169 -9.66 0.83 -3.02
N PRO A 170 -10.60 0.53 -3.94
CA PRO A 170 -11.24 1.53 -4.78
C PRO A 170 -11.98 2.58 -3.94
N ILE A 171 -11.96 3.83 -4.40
CA ILE A 171 -12.69 4.93 -3.79
C ILE A 171 -13.44 5.76 -4.82
N GLU A 172 -14.49 6.42 -4.36
CA GLU A 172 -15.15 7.52 -5.08
C GLU A 172 -15.37 8.71 -4.13
N VAL A 173 -15.28 9.90 -4.69
CA VAL A 173 -15.63 11.16 -4.02
C VAL A 173 -16.85 11.74 -4.70
N ARG A 174 -17.75 12.32 -3.91
CA ARG A 174 -18.89 13.11 -4.41
C ARG A 174 -19.24 14.25 -3.47
N LYS A 175 -19.82 15.31 -4.01
CA LYS A 175 -20.37 16.42 -3.21
C LYS A 175 -21.71 16.07 -2.58
#